data_AF-A0A5N5GLM5-F1
#
_entry.id   AF-A0A5N5GLM5-F1
#
_cell.length_a   1.000
_cell.length_b   1.000
_cell.length_c   1.000
_cell.angle_alpha   90.00
_cell.angle_beta   90.00
_cell.angle_gamma   90.00
#
_symmetry.space_group_name_H-M   'P 1'
#
loop_
_entity.id
_entity.type
_entity.pdbx_description
1 polymer ?
#
loop_
_entity_poly.entity_id
_entity_poly.type
_entity_poly.pdbx_seq_one_letter_code
_entity_poly.pdbx_strand_id
1 'polypeptide(L)' 'MNTFWKYYFGEAVALYPTIFIGGNHEASNYLWELYYGGWATPNIYFLGFAGVVKFRNLRIGVYFIAYLLLVKQ' A
#
# COMPACT_ATOMS: atom_id res chain seq x y z
N MET A 1 -14.61 7.76 4.36
CA MET A 1 -13.33 7.83 3.62
C MET A 1 -12.45 8.88 4.29
N ASN A 2 -11.11 8.75 4.27
CA ASN A 2 -10.14 9.62 4.98
C ASN A 2 -9.98 9.39 6.49
N THR A 3 -9.99 8.14 6.96
CA THR A 3 -9.75 7.80 8.37
C THR A 3 -8.33 7.29 8.66
N PHE A 4 -7.47 7.20 7.63
CA PHE A 4 -6.10 6.68 7.76
C PHE A 4 -5.27 7.46 8.80
N TRP A 5 -5.46 8.78 8.91
CA TRP A 5 -4.75 9.62 9.86
C TRP A 5 -4.90 9.16 11.32
N LYS A 6 -6.05 8.58 11.70
CA LYS A 6 -6.25 8.03 13.05
C LYS A 6 -5.29 6.89 13.35
N TYR A 7 -4.98 6.06 12.35
CA TYR A 7 -4.00 4.99 12.49
C TYR A 7 -2.58 5.56 12.50
N TYR A 8 -2.30 6.53 11.61
CA TYR A 8 -1.00 7.18 11.52
C TYR A 8 -0.59 7.88 12.83
N PHE A 9 -1.52 8.56 13.51
CA PHE A 9 -1.28 9.19 14.82
C PHE A 9 -1.45 8.23 16.01
N GLY A 10 -1.83 6.97 15.78
CA GLY A 10 -1.98 5.96 16.84
C GLY A 10 -3.27 6.06 17.66
N GLU A 11 -4.27 6.84 17.24
CA GLU A 11 -5.61 6.86 17.86
C GLU A 11 -6.36 5.53 17.66
N ALA A 12 -6.00 4.79 16.61
CA ALA A 12 -6.50 3.45 16.33
C ALA A 12 -5.37 2.54 15.85
N VAL A 13 -5.48 1.24 16.12
CA VAL A 13 -4.57 0.23 15.59
C VAL A 13 -5.35 -0.77 14.78
N ALA A 14 -4.84 -1.15 13.60
CA ALA A 14 -5.48 -2.18 12.79
C ALA A 14 -5.44 -3.52 13.55
N LEU A 15 -6.61 -4.13 13.72
CA LEU A 15 -6.76 -5.38 14.47
C LEU A 15 -6.01 -6.55 13.84
N TYR A 16 -5.84 -6.53 12.51
CA TYR A 16 -5.17 -7.58 11.76
C TYR A 16 -4.03 -6.98 10.91
N PRO A 17 -2.91 -7.71 10.73
CA PRO A 17 -1.89 -7.34 9.76
C PRO A 17 -2.51 -7.17 8.37
N THR A 18 -2.45 -5.95 7.87
CA THR A 18 -3.08 -5.51 6.64
C THR A 18 -1.98 -5.15 5.65
N ILE A 19 -1.95 -5.83 4.51
CA ILE A 19 -1.08 -5.47 3.39
C ILE A 19 -1.93 -4.76 2.35
N PHE A 20 -1.48 -3.61 1.85
CA PHE A 20 -2.17 -2.87 0.79
C PHE A 20 -1.24 -2.48 -0.37
N ILE A 21 -1.87 -2.19 -1.50
CA ILE A 21 -1.24 -1.66 -2.72
C ILE A 21 -1.81 -0.28 -3.03
N GLY A 22 -1.05 0.53 -3.77
CA GLY A 22 -1.51 1.84 -4.24
C GLY A 22 -2.58 1.70 -5.32
N GLY A 23 -3.32 2.79 -5.53
CA GLY A 23 -4.39 2.94 -6.52
C GLY A 23 -4.24 4.30 -7.22
N ASN A 24 -5.35 4.94 -7.58
CA ASN A 24 -5.36 6.28 -8.15
C ASN A 24 -5.86 7.38 -7.18
N HIS A 25 -6.24 7.01 -5.96
CA HIS A 25 -6.82 7.92 -4.95
C HIS A 25 -6.07 7.84 -3.61
N GLU A 26 -4.74 7.98 -3.66
CA GLU A 26 -3.85 7.88 -2.50
C GLU A 26 -2.96 9.11 -2.37
N ALA A 27 -2.44 9.30 -1.15
CA ALA A 27 -1.38 10.25 -0.88
C ALA A 27 -0.07 9.78 -1.53
N SER A 28 0.04 9.97 -2.84
CA SER A 28 1.15 9.45 -3.66
C SER A 28 2.52 9.88 -3.13
N ASN A 29 2.63 11.13 -2.66
CA ASN A 29 3.88 11.64 -2.06
C ASN A 29 4.33 10.79 -0.86
N TYR A 30 3.41 10.37 0.01
CA TYR A 30 3.73 9.52 1.15
C TYR A 30 4.12 8.10 0.69
N LEU A 31 3.42 7.55 -0.31
CA LEU A 31 3.74 6.22 -0.84
C LEU A 31 5.10 6.20 -1.56
N TRP A 32 5.57 7.33 -2.10
CA TRP A 32 6.91 7.45 -2.68
C TRP A 32 8.03 7.29 -1.65
N GLU A 33 7.82 7.70 -0.40
CA GLU A 33 8.79 7.44 0.67
C GLU A 33 8.90 5.94 0.99
N LEU A 34 7.82 5.20 0.76
CA LEU A 34 7.73 3.75 0.93
C LEU A 34 7.82 3.01 -0.42
N TYR A 35 8.61 3.52 -1.37
CA TYR A 35 8.65 3.01 -2.75
C TYR A 35 8.88 1.49 -2.85
N TYR A 36 9.81 0.97 -2.06
CA TYR A 36 10.15 -0.46 -1.98
C TYR A 36 9.29 -1.26 -0.98
N GLY A 37 8.22 -0.64 -0.49
CA GLY A 37 7.38 -1.16 0.57
C GLY A 37 7.87 -0.79 1.96
N GLY A 38 6.96 -0.82 2.92
CA GLY A 38 7.25 -0.48 4.30
C GLY A 38 6.01 -0.35 5.17
N TRP A 39 6.24 -0.22 6.47
CA TRP A 39 5.16 -0.04 7.44
C TRP A 39 4.64 1.39 7.37
N ALA A 40 3.38 1.54 7.00
CA ALA A 40 2.72 2.84 6.97
C ALA A 40 2.22 3.28 8.36
N THR A 41 1.95 2.30 9.23
CA THR A 41 1.51 2.42 10.63
C THR A 41 1.54 1.01 11.25
N PRO A 42 1.52 0.83 12.59
CA PRO A 42 1.40 -0.50 13.19
C PRO A 42 0.31 -1.35 12.55
N ASN A 43 0.68 -2.59 12.18
CA ASN A 43 -0.15 -3.58 11.49
C ASN A 43 -0.62 -3.20 10.07
N ILE A 44 -0.15 -2.11 9.45
CA ILE A 44 -0.47 -1.77 8.05
C ILE A 44 0.82 -1.62 7.25
N TYR A 45 0.99 -2.52 6.28
CA TYR A 45 2.17 -2.59 5.42
C TYR A 45 1.81 -2.24 3.98
N PHE A 46 2.50 -1.25 3.42
CA PHE A 46 2.47 -0.97 2.00
C PHE A 46 3.43 -1.92 1.29
N LEU A 47 2.97 -2.66 0.28
CA LEU A 47 3.79 -3.64 -0.41
C LEU A 47 4.84 -3.03 -1.36
N GLY A 48 4.77 -1.72 -1.58
CA GLY A 48 5.60 -1.02 -2.56
C GLY A 48 4.91 -0.95 -3.92
N PHE A 49 5.56 -0.25 -4.85
CA PHE A 49 5.07 -0.13 -6.23
C PHE A 49 5.15 -1.47 -7.00
N ALA A 50 6.07 -2.34 -6.61
CA ALA A 50 6.13 -3.72 -7.06
C ALA A 50 6.80 -4.55 -5.96
N GLY A 51 6.28 -5.76 -5.70
CA GLY A 51 6.83 -6.58 -4.63
C GLY A 51 6.23 -7.96 -4.54
N VAL A 52 6.96 -8.85 -3.89
CA VAL A 52 6.47 -10.20 -3.55
C VAL A 52 6.71 -10.43 -2.07
N VAL A 53 5.67 -10.88 -1.37
CA VAL A 53 5.74 -11.29 0.03
C VAL A 53 5.33 -12.73 0.18
N LYS A 54 5.85 -13.38 1.23
CA LYS A 54 5.48 -14.73 1.60
C LYS A 54 4.61 -14.68 2.85
N PHE A 55 3.39 -15.21 2.76
CA PHE A 55 2.51 -15.40 3.89
C PHE A 55 2.20 -16.89 4.04
N ARG A 56 2.74 -17.50 5.10
CA ARG A 56 2.71 -18.96 5.29
C ARG A 56 3.28 -19.68 4.06
N ASN A 57 2.48 -20.53 3.41
CA ASN A 57 2.88 -21.28 2.22
C ASN A 57 2.48 -20.57 0.91
N LEU A 58 1.95 -19.35 0.98
CA LEU A 58 1.56 -18.56 -0.19
C LEU A 58 2.62 -17.50 -0.50
N ARG A 59 2.84 -17.27 -1.79
CA ARG A 59 3.58 -16.11 -2.30
C ARG A 59 2.58 -15.19 -2.97
N ILE A 60 2.55 -13.93 -2.54
CA ILE A 60 1.65 -12.90 -3.04
C ILE A 60 2.53 -11.88 -3.75
N GLY A 61 2.37 -11.76 -5.06
CA GLY A 61 3.06 -10.78 -5.89
C GLY A 61 2.11 -9.69 -6.34
N VAL A 62 2.59 -8.45 -6.37
CA VAL A 62 1.84 -7.29 -6.85
C VAL A 62 2.70 -6.41 -7.74
N TYR A 63 2.02 -5.70 -8.63
CA TYR A 63 2.60 -4.67 -9.47
C TYR A 63 1.59 -3.55 -9.62
N PHE A 64 1.97 -2.34 -9.22
CA PHE A 64 1.14 -1.16 -9.35
C PHE A 64 1.20 -0.63 -10.79
N ILE A 65 0.04 -0.47 -11.41
CA ILE A 65 -0.09 0.14 -12.74
C ILE A 65 -0.84 1.45 -12.58
N ALA A 66 -0.11 2.57 -12.67
CA ALA A 66 -0.71 3.90 -12.66
C ALA A 66 -1.25 4.34 -14.03
N TYR A 67 -0.89 3.64 -15.11
CA TYR A 67 -1.26 3.99 -16.49
C TYR A 67 -1.60 2.76 -17.32
N LEU A 68 -2.89 2.62 -17.66
CA LEU A 68 -3.34 1.81 -18.80
C LEU A 68 -4.19 2.73 -19.70
N LEU A 69 -3.67 2.98 -20.91
CA LEU A 69 -4.28 3.63 -22.08
C LEU A 69 -4.41 5.17 -22.09
N LEU A 70 -3.35 5.83 -22.59
CA LEU A 70 -3.45 7.06 -23.40
C LEU A 70 -2.73 6.87 -24.75
N VAL A 71 -2.99 5.72 -25.40
CA VAL A 71 -2.71 5.51 -26.83
C VAL A 71 -3.90 4.78 -27.45
N LYS A 72 -4.98 5.53 -27.64
CA LYS A 72 -5.81 5.42 -28.83
C LYS A 72 -6.08 6.85 -29.28
N GLN A 73 -5.25 7.33 -30.21
CA GLN A 73 -5.72 8.21 -31.26
C GLN A 73 -6.77 7.45 -32.08
#